data_AF-U7V180-F1
#
_entry.id   AF-U7V180-F1
#
_cell.length_a   1.000
_cell.length_b   1.000
_cell.length_c   1.000
_cell.angle_alpha   90.00
_cell.angle_beta   90.00
_cell.angle_gamma   90.00
#
_symmetry.space_group_name_H-M   'P 1'
#
loop_
_entity.id
_entity.type
_entity.pdbx_description
1 polymer ?
#
loop_
_entity_poly.entity_id
_entity_poly.type
_entity_poly.pdbx_seq_one_letter_code
_entity_poly.pdbx_strand_id
1 'polypeptide(L)'
;MSKKINDLIHSDGTDFIETIDTGPTYYLEEDISIDEKYIKNKALVRMDMNIVQFPIFSKNTKRKKNEITTYFFNKNRDTYITVKPSSGELIPGEGEERVFIALMKLMKEKGMTQEFIVTAKEIKDAVKTHSNNYISEIKRALLRLSETSYNFKNTMYSNEMNAILKEEVSTPILTFKSKKLDLSGNESIKNTIKDGRIREVYIIRISDHFYKNIVKRGYLVYDSDILLDINSSVSRTLYMLIEKIRFEELYVRESVFALIKKIPLKYEKKTLSTTIKTLEKAFNELKQKHLIKDFKFIKTSTWLESDVEIYFDEAHNILKQERFDEDNKELKNIYNNLAISFTEKNIEEAEPVIIATNEMIFEILEKMPSKAKTLKSMPKIIKESIENYGYEKVKATAIYMSNQKKVTSPKAYFLKALENNWADDILIKENSEKSSNKIVLKEEEVRKNDEISQIDENIVKFYNNLSDSMKKDIEEKTYREYIKECGQETKIQQMAFKAAKNSLVYKYISKNNLHKNKIIEEVQVYETNTKVDDNLVLELEIFNDIINKSIEMYKMILDLTDEKILEIKREILKELGTKFILKKLTIDEINETIAEKLK
;
A
#
# COMPACT_ATOMS: atom_id res chain seq x y z
N MET A 1 -26.32 47.50 66.28
CA MET A 1 -25.06 48.00 65.69
C MET A 1 -24.05 46.88 65.67
N SER A 2 -23.37 46.72 64.53
CA SER A 2 -22.12 45.99 64.32
C SER A 2 -22.11 44.47 64.51
N LYS A 3 -22.43 43.76 63.43
CA LYS A 3 -21.67 42.56 63.00
C LYS A 3 -21.39 42.67 61.50
N LYS A 4 -20.36 43.44 61.16
CA LYS A 4 -19.51 43.19 59.98
C LYS A 4 -18.44 42.20 60.41
N ILE A 5 -17.94 41.43 59.44
CA ILE A 5 -17.03 40.26 59.53
C ILE A 5 -17.83 38.96 59.46
N ASN A 6 -18.23 38.63 58.24
CA ASN A 6 -18.30 37.26 57.70
C ASN A 6 -18.34 37.23 56.15
N ASP A 7 -18.24 38.38 55.48
CA ASP A 7 -18.00 38.43 54.04
C ASP A 7 -16.50 38.24 53.73
N LEU A 8 -16.04 37.00 53.75
CA LEU A 8 -14.86 36.54 53.02
C LEU A 8 -14.87 35.00 53.05
N ILE A 9 -14.82 34.40 51.85
CA ILE A 9 -14.72 32.95 51.53
C ILE A 9 -16.13 32.30 51.45
N HIS A 10 -16.73 31.93 50.30
CA HIS A 10 -16.24 31.31 49.07
C HIS A 10 -16.98 31.83 47.82
N SER A 11 -16.24 32.31 46.81
CA SER A 11 -16.72 32.34 45.44
C SER A 11 -16.39 31.00 44.79
N ASP A 12 -17.30 30.04 44.87
CA ASP A 12 -17.21 28.86 44.00
C ASP A 12 -17.67 29.29 42.61
N GLY A 13 -16.69 29.65 41.79
CA GLY A 13 -16.84 29.77 40.34
C GLY A 13 -17.11 28.38 39.77
N THR A 14 -18.36 27.95 39.77
CA THR A 14 -18.83 26.91 38.87
C THR A 14 -19.02 27.56 37.51
N ASP A 15 -18.07 27.33 36.61
CA ASP A 15 -18.27 27.56 35.18
C ASP A 15 -19.55 26.83 34.78
N PHE A 16 -20.58 27.59 34.41
CA PHE A 16 -21.79 27.05 33.81
C PHE A 16 -21.38 26.39 32.48
N ILE A 17 -21.15 25.08 32.50
CA ILE A 17 -21.03 24.29 31.28
C ILE A 17 -22.44 24.24 30.69
N GLU A 18 -22.70 25.08 29.69
CA GLU A 18 -23.94 25.06 28.93
C GLU A 18 -24.01 23.73 28.15
N THR A 19 -24.67 22.73 28.74
CA THR A 19 -24.96 21.47 28.07
C THR A 19 -26.11 21.67 27.09
N ILE A 20 -25.79 21.78 25.81
CA ILE A 20 -26.78 21.83 24.73
C ILE A 20 -27.34 20.40 24.55
N ASP A 21 -28.61 20.18 24.89
CA ASP A 21 -29.30 18.92 24.59
C ASP A 21 -29.58 18.82 23.09
N THR A 22 -28.78 18.00 22.40
CA THR A 22 -28.92 17.73 20.97
C THR A 22 -29.81 16.52 20.66
N GLY A 23 -30.49 15.97 21.66
CA GLY A 23 -31.34 14.78 21.55
C GLY A 23 -30.59 13.45 21.62
N PRO A 24 -31.31 12.31 21.56
CA PRO A 24 -30.73 10.98 21.74
C PRO A 24 -29.78 10.58 20.59
N THR A 25 -28.78 9.75 20.91
CA THR A 25 -27.86 9.14 19.94
C THR A 25 -28.39 7.77 19.51
N TYR A 26 -28.31 7.46 18.21
CA TYR A 26 -28.74 6.18 17.65
C TYR A 26 -27.54 5.42 17.09
N TYR A 27 -27.52 4.09 17.25
CA TYR A 27 -26.48 3.23 16.69
C TYR A 27 -27.09 2.34 15.60
N LEU A 28 -26.47 2.31 14.43
CA LEU A 28 -26.83 1.44 13.31
C LEU A 28 -25.60 0.58 12.96
N GLU A 29 -25.74 -0.74 13.05
CA GLU A 29 -24.69 -1.67 12.63
C GLU A 29 -25.10 -2.35 11.32
N GLU A 30 -24.23 -2.28 10.33
CA GLU A 30 -24.43 -2.93 9.03
C GLU A 30 -23.32 -3.95 8.78
N ASP A 31 -23.70 -5.23 8.71
CA ASP A 31 -22.78 -6.28 8.27
C ASP A 31 -22.75 -6.30 6.74
N ILE A 32 -21.62 -5.95 6.17
CA ILE A 32 -21.38 -5.95 4.73
C ILE A 32 -20.41 -7.06 4.30
N SER A 33 -20.07 -7.97 5.22
CA SER A 33 -19.32 -9.17 4.89
C SER A 33 -20.12 -10.04 3.91
N ILE A 34 -19.41 -10.60 2.94
CA ILE A 34 -19.96 -11.54 1.95
C ILE A 34 -19.47 -12.93 2.37
N ASP A 35 -20.40 -13.87 2.56
CA ASP A 35 -20.06 -15.26 2.87
C ASP A 35 -19.34 -15.91 1.68
N GLU A 36 -18.22 -16.59 1.91
CA GLU A 36 -17.31 -17.10 0.87
C GLU A 36 -18.01 -17.99 -0.17
N LYS A 37 -19.09 -18.66 0.24
CA LYS A 37 -19.93 -19.50 -0.63
C LYS A 37 -20.61 -18.75 -1.80
N TYR A 38 -20.70 -17.42 -1.73
CA TYR A 38 -21.29 -16.59 -2.80
C TYR A 38 -20.24 -15.90 -3.69
N ILE A 39 -18.94 -16.12 -3.44
CA ILE A 39 -17.84 -15.52 -4.21
C ILE A 39 -17.45 -16.47 -5.36
N LYS A 40 -17.90 -16.16 -6.59
CA LYS A 40 -17.55 -16.91 -7.81
C LYS A 40 -16.58 -16.13 -8.70
N ASN A 41 -15.35 -15.93 -8.25
CA ASN A 41 -14.12 -15.79 -9.05
C ASN A 41 -12.95 -15.47 -8.10
N LYS A 42 -11.88 -16.28 -8.10
CA LYS A 42 -10.74 -16.17 -7.17
C LYS A 42 -9.48 -15.53 -7.78
N ALA A 43 -9.58 -14.92 -8.97
CA ALA A 43 -8.50 -14.13 -9.55
C ALA A 43 -8.86 -12.65 -9.48
N LEU A 44 -7.96 -11.82 -8.93
CA LEU A 44 -7.87 -10.33 -8.91
C LEU A 44 -7.76 -9.69 -7.49
N VAL A 45 -6.76 -8.83 -7.29
CA VAL A 45 -6.50 -7.96 -6.10
C VAL A 45 -5.82 -6.63 -6.57
N ARG A 46 -5.72 -5.54 -5.79
CA ARG A 46 -6.57 -4.31 -5.68
C ARG A 46 -5.68 -3.04 -5.80
N MET A 47 -6.26 -1.85 -6.05
CA MET A 47 -5.66 -0.50 -5.82
C MET A 47 -6.72 0.56 -5.38
N ASP A 48 -6.31 1.80 -5.04
CA ASP A 48 -6.60 2.54 -3.79
C ASP A 48 -8.03 2.47 -3.22
N MET A 49 -8.08 2.24 -1.91
CA MET A 49 -8.98 1.27 -1.31
C MET A 49 -10.19 1.88 -0.60
N ASN A 50 -10.16 3.15 -0.20
CA ASN A 50 -11.04 3.57 0.89
C ASN A 50 -12.29 4.35 0.46
N ILE A 51 -12.21 5.27 -0.51
CA ILE A 51 -13.36 6.12 -0.88
C ILE A 51 -14.35 5.41 -1.82
N VAL A 52 -13.85 4.51 -2.68
CA VAL A 52 -14.66 3.76 -3.65
C VAL A 52 -15.20 2.45 -3.06
N GLN A 53 -14.51 1.83 -2.09
CA GLN A 53 -14.92 0.54 -1.51
C GLN A 53 -15.80 0.68 -0.29
N PHE A 54 -15.69 1.80 0.42
CA PHE A 54 -16.36 1.95 1.69
C PHE A 54 -17.53 2.92 1.58
N PRO A 55 -18.63 2.62 2.28
CA PRO A 55 -19.83 3.47 2.28
C PRO A 55 -19.63 4.70 3.15
N ILE A 56 -18.72 5.59 2.73
CA ILE A 56 -18.42 6.86 3.37
C ILE A 56 -19.62 7.82 3.31
N PHE A 57 -20.46 7.67 2.29
CA PHE A 57 -21.71 8.41 2.10
C PHE A 57 -22.90 7.47 2.19
N SER A 58 -23.82 7.75 3.10
CA SER A 58 -25.02 6.93 3.29
C SER A 58 -25.95 7.02 2.09
N LYS A 59 -26.43 5.86 1.63
CA LYS A 59 -27.47 5.73 0.58
C LYS A 59 -28.89 5.73 1.18
N ASN A 60 -29.00 5.76 2.51
CA ASN A 60 -30.28 5.86 3.20
C ASN A 60 -30.76 7.32 3.22
N THR A 61 -31.85 7.58 2.50
CA THR A 61 -32.52 8.90 2.46
C THR A 61 -33.28 9.22 3.75
N LYS A 62 -33.51 8.22 4.62
CA LYS A 62 -34.24 8.34 5.90
C LYS A 62 -33.32 8.20 7.13
N ARG A 63 -32.04 8.54 6.98
CA ARG A 63 -31.07 8.58 8.09
C ARG A 63 -31.51 9.53 9.20
N LYS A 64 -31.23 9.18 10.46
CA LYS A 64 -31.61 9.98 11.63
C LYS A 64 -30.49 10.93 12.07
N LYS A 65 -30.86 11.99 12.80
CA LYS A 65 -29.89 12.84 13.50
C LYS A 65 -29.21 12.06 14.61
N ASN A 66 -27.94 12.33 14.87
CA ASN A 66 -27.10 11.61 15.84
C ASN A 66 -27.01 10.10 15.58
N GLU A 67 -27.21 9.66 14.34
CA GLU A 67 -27.05 8.25 13.95
C GLU A 67 -25.57 7.98 13.71
N ILE A 68 -24.98 7.10 14.52
CA ILE A 68 -23.64 6.56 14.32
C ILE A 68 -23.79 5.25 13.57
N THR A 69 -23.16 5.13 12.42
CA THR A 69 -23.24 3.92 11.58
C THR A 69 -21.91 3.20 11.56
N THR A 70 -21.91 1.91 11.93
CA THR A 70 -20.74 1.05 11.87
C THR A 70 -20.92 -0.03 10.82
N TYR A 71 -20.04 -0.05 9.83
CA TYR A 71 -20.01 -1.04 8.77
C TYR A 71 -18.94 -2.09 9.07
N PHE A 72 -19.32 -3.36 9.20
CA PHE A 72 -18.42 -4.48 9.46
C PHE A 72 -18.14 -5.26 8.18
N PHE A 73 -16.87 -5.46 7.85
CA PHE A 73 -16.43 -6.10 6.61
C PHE A 73 -16.10 -7.58 6.77
N ASN A 74 -16.00 -8.07 8.00
CA ASN A 74 -15.70 -9.45 8.30
C ASN A 74 -16.55 -9.99 9.46
N LYS A 75 -16.70 -11.32 9.52
CA LYS A 75 -17.52 -12.01 10.52
C LYS A 75 -17.03 -11.77 11.95
N ASN A 76 -15.72 -11.63 12.14
CA ASN A 76 -15.11 -11.41 13.45
C ASN A 76 -15.24 -9.95 13.94
N ARG A 77 -15.77 -9.05 13.09
CA ARG A 77 -16.02 -7.63 13.41
C ARG A 77 -14.78 -6.83 13.83
N ASP A 78 -13.58 -7.30 13.47
CA ASP A 78 -12.32 -6.59 13.73
C ASP A 78 -11.93 -5.65 12.58
N THR A 79 -12.67 -5.70 11.46
CA THR A 79 -12.47 -4.90 10.27
C THR A 79 -13.73 -4.07 10.04
N TYR A 80 -13.65 -2.77 10.34
CA TYR A 80 -14.83 -1.89 10.31
C TYR A 80 -14.52 -0.44 9.94
N ILE A 81 -15.60 0.27 9.62
CA ILE A 81 -15.64 1.73 9.55
C ILE A 81 -16.82 2.23 10.35
N THR A 82 -16.56 3.14 11.28
CA THR A 82 -17.60 3.85 12.03
C THR A 82 -17.69 5.29 11.54
N VAL A 83 -18.89 5.71 11.15
CA VAL A 83 -19.20 7.08 10.71
C VAL A 83 -19.96 7.76 11.83
N LYS A 84 -19.34 8.79 12.42
CA LYS A 84 -19.89 9.54 13.55
C LYS A 84 -20.15 10.99 13.14
N PRO A 85 -21.41 11.44 13.06
CA PRO A 85 -21.73 12.83 12.77
C PRO A 85 -21.44 13.73 13.98
N SER A 86 -21.42 15.05 13.78
CA SER A 86 -21.49 16.02 14.87
C SER A 86 -22.84 15.97 15.59
N SER A 87 -22.86 16.41 16.85
CA SER A 87 -24.07 16.45 17.65
C SER A 87 -25.15 17.32 17.01
N GLY A 88 -26.36 16.78 16.87
CA GLY A 88 -27.51 17.38 16.21
C GLY A 88 -27.58 17.17 14.69
N GLU A 89 -26.55 16.57 14.08
CA GLU A 89 -26.41 16.45 12.63
C GLU A 89 -26.66 15.03 12.09
N LEU A 90 -26.78 14.94 10.76
CA LEU A 90 -26.89 13.70 10.00
C LEU A 90 -25.51 13.24 9.53
N ILE A 91 -25.32 11.93 9.34
CA ILE A 91 -24.17 11.44 8.58
C ILE A 91 -24.22 11.94 7.12
N PRO A 92 -23.05 12.13 6.47
CA PRO A 92 -22.98 12.49 5.06
C PRO A 92 -23.75 11.52 4.16
N GLY A 93 -24.47 12.06 3.18
CA GLY A 93 -25.19 11.29 2.18
C GLY A 93 -25.02 11.87 0.78
N GLU A 94 -26.04 11.73 -0.05
CA GLU A 94 -25.98 12.07 -1.47
C GLU A 94 -25.58 13.53 -1.79
N GLY A 95 -26.07 14.51 -1.03
CA GLY A 95 -25.71 15.92 -1.23
C GLY A 95 -24.24 16.18 -0.92
N GLU A 96 -23.76 15.64 0.19
CA GLU A 96 -22.35 15.73 0.61
C GLU A 96 -21.42 14.99 -0.37
N GLU A 97 -21.85 13.85 -0.91
CA GLU A 97 -21.12 13.09 -1.93
C GLU A 97 -20.90 13.92 -3.21
N ARG A 98 -21.95 14.59 -3.71
CA ARG A 98 -21.83 15.47 -4.89
C ARG A 98 -20.90 16.65 -4.63
N VAL A 99 -21.01 17.28 -3.46
CA VAL A 99 -20.11 18.37 -3.07
C VAL A 99 -18.66 17.87 -2.97
N PHE A 100 -18.43 16.69 -2.40
CA PHE A 100 -17.10 16.10 -2.31
C PHE A 100 -16.49 15.83 -3.70
N ILE A 101 -17.25 15.24 -4.64
CA ILE A 101 -16.79 15.02 -6.02
C ILE A 101 -16.44 16.35 -6.71
N ALA A 102 -17.28 17.38 -6.53
CA ALA A 102 -17.00 18.72 -7.07
C ALA A 102 -15.75 19.35 -6.45
N LEU A 103 -15.49 19.14 -5.15
CA LEU A 103 -14.26 19.59 -4.50
C LEU A 103 -13.02 18.89 -5.07
N MET A 104 -13.10 17.59 -5.40
CA MET A 104 -11.99 16.89 -6.07
C MET A 104 -11.70 17.47 -7.46
N LYS A 105 -12.75 17.80 -8.22
CA LYS A 105 -12.61 18.50 -9.51
C LYS A 105 -11.92 19.86 -9.34
N LEU A 106 -12.39 20.69 -8.40
CA LEU A 106 -11.82 22.02 -8.14
C LEU A 106 -10.38 21.94 -7.57
N MET A 107 -10.08 20.93 -6.76
CA MET A 107 -8.73 20.66 -6.27
C MET A 107 -7.78 20.38 -7.45
N LYS A 108 -8.22 19.56 -8.41
CA LYS A 108 -7.45 19.28 -9.64
C LYS A 108 -7.21 20.54 -10.47
N GLU A 109 -8.25 21.35 -10.71
CA GLU A 109 -8.14 22.64 -11.41
C GLU A 109 -7.17 23.62 -10.73
N LYS A 110 -7.00 23.50 -9.41
CA LYS A 110 -6.10 24.33 -8.59
C LYS A 110 -4.73 23.68 -8.34
N GLY A 111 -4.34 22.69 -9.16
CA GLY A 111 -3.00 22.10 -9.12
C GLY A 111 -2.80 21.03 -8.06
N MET A 112 -3.87 20.37 -7.63
CA MET A 112 -3.85 19.24 -6.68
C MET A 112 -3.23 19.59 -5.32
N THR A 113 -3.32 20.84 -4.87
CA THR A 113 -2.83 21.23 -3.54
C THR A 113 -3.72 20.65 -2.44
N GLN A 114 -3.11 20.21 -1.33
CA GLN A 114 -3.85 19.65 -0.20
C GLN A 114 -4.85 20.63 0.40
N GLU A 115 -4.45 21.90 0.49
CA GLU A 115 -5.29 23.02 0.89
C GLU A 115 -5.54 23.92 -0.33
N PHE A 116 -6.79 24.30 -0.55
CA PHE A 116 -7.19 25.14 -1.69
C PHE A 116 -8.39 26.02 -1.33
N ILE A 117 -8.47 27.17 -2.02
CA ILE A 117 -9.51 28.19 -1.79
C ILE A 117 -10.56 28.10 -2.89
N VAL A 118 -11.82 28.00 -2.49
CA VAL A 118 -12.99 27.95 -3.37
C VAL A 118 -14.09 28.88 -2.87
N THR A 119 -15.00 29.22 -3.77
CA THR A 119 -16.18 30.03 -3.50
C THR A 119 -17.43 29.15 -3.59
N ALA A 120 -18.52 29.57 -2.94
CA ALA A 120 -19.80 28.88 -3.06
C ALA A 120 -20.26 28.76 -4.52
N LYS A 121 -19.91 29.75 -5.36
CA LYS A 121 -20.25 29.77 -6.78
C LYS A 121 -19.46 28.73 -7.58
N GLU A 122 -18.14 28.65 -7.40
CA GLU A 122 -17.32 27.61 -8.03
C GLU A 122 -17.84 26.20 -7.69
N ILE A 123 -18.18 25.95 -6.42
CA ILE A 123 -18.75 24.66 -6.01
C ILE A 123 -20.13 24.42 -6.67
N LYS A 124 -21.00 25.44 -6.69
CA LYS A 124 -22.32 25.34 -7.35
C LYS A 124 -22.19 24.96 -8.83
N ASP A 125 -21.32 25.68 -9.53
CA ASP A 125 -21.07 25.51 -10.96
C ASP A 125 -20.49 24.11 -11.23
N ALA A 126 -19.54 23.66 -10.40
CA ALA A 126 -18.98 22.32 -10.48
C ALA A 126 -20.02 21.22 -10.22
N VAL A 127 -20.88 21.36 -9.20
CA VAL A 127 -21.97 20.39 -8.88
C VAL A 127 -23.07 20.36 -9.95
N LYS A 128 -23.13 21.37 -10.83
CA LYS A 128 -24.19 21.60 -11.84
C LYS A 128 -25.58 21.75 -11.22
N THR A 129 -25.69 22.44 -10.07
CA THR A 129 -26.99 22.67 -9.41
C THR A 129 -27.58 24.04 -9.73
N HIS A 130 -28.89 24.07 -9.98
CA HIS A 130 -29.65 25.31 -10.22
C HIS A 130 -30.31 25.87 -8.95
N SER A 131 -30.01 25.33 -7.77
CA SER A 131 -30.58 25.80 -6.50
C SER A 131 -30.28 27.28 -6.26
N ASN A 132 -31.30 28.05 -5.89
CA ASN A 132 -31.15 29.45 -5.48
C ASN A 132 -30.54 29.59 -4.08
N ASN A 133 -30.73 28.57 -3.22
CA ASN A 133 -30.22 28.53 -1.85
C ASN A 133 -28.88 27.79 -1.74
N TYR A 134 -28.15 27.67 -2.86
CA TYR A 134 -26.93 26.87 -2.94
C TYR A 134 -25.86 27.25 -1.90
N ILE A 135 -25.77 28.52 -1.49
CA ILE A 135 -24.77 28.98 -0.51
C ILE A 135 -24.96 28.28 0.84
N SER A 136 -26.18 28.27 1.38
CA SER A 136 -26.46 27.63 2.67
C SER A 136 -26.40 26.12 2.58
N GLU A 137 -26.84 25.54 1.46
CA GLU A 137 -26.77 24.09 1.21
C GLU A 137 -25.33 23.59 1.13
N ILE A 138 -24.47 24.28 0.38
CA ILE A 138 -23.04 23.97 0.26
C ILE A 138 -22.36 24.16 1.61
N LYS A 139 -22.60 25.28 2.30
CA LYS A 139 -21.98 25.51 3.61
C LYS A 139 -22.35 24.44 4.62
N ARG A 140 -23.62 24.00 4.65
CA ARG A 140 -24.07 22.88 5.49
C ARG A 140 -23.40 21.56 5.10
N ALA A 141 -23.27 21.27 3.80
CA ALA A 141 -22.57 20.08 3.33
C ALA A 141 -21.09 20.08 3.73
N LEU A 142 -20.41 21.23 3.59
CA LEU A 142 -19.01 21.41 3.99
C LEU A 142 -18.81 21.21 5.50
N LEU A 143 -19.68 21.82 6.32
CA LEU A 143 -19.66 21.62 7.78
C LEU A 143 -19.82 20.13 8.12
N ARG A 144 -20.83 19.48 7.55
CA ARG A 144 -21.08 18.04 7.79
C ARG A 144 -19.90 17.16 7.37
N LEU A 145 -19.29 17.44 6.21
CA LEU A 145 -18.09 16.73 5.75
C LEU A 145 -16.89 16.95 6.69
N SER A 146 -16.75 18.15 7.25
CA SER A 146 -15.62 18.50 8.11
C SER A 146 -15.75 18.02 9.55
N GLU A 147 -16.98 17.94 10.06
CA GLU A 147 -17.26 17.60 11.46
C GLU A 147 -17.59 16.12 11.66
N THR A 148 -17.90 15.39 10.57
CA THR A 148 -18.09 13.94 10.65
C THR A 148 -16.74 13.26 10.81
N SER A 149 -16.58 12.50 11.91
CA SER A 149 -15.41 11.67 12.13
C SER A 149 -15.62 10.27 11.56
N TYR A 150 -14.62 9.80 10.83
CA TYR A 150 -14.55 8.44 10.32
C TYR A 150 -13.49 7.68 11.08
N ASN A 151 -13.89 6.57 11.67
CA ASN A 151 -13.01 5.69 12.40
C ASN A 151 -12.81 4.40 11.61
N PHE A 152 -11.57 4.16 11.18
CA PHE A 152 -11.14 3.05 10.35
C PHE A 152 -10.33 2.05 11.18
N LYS A 153 -10.78 0.81 11.28
CA LYS A 153 -10.00 -0.29 11.87
C LYS A 153 -9.78 -1.38 10.84
N ASN A 154 -8.51 -1.69 10.54
CA ASN A 154 -8.11 -2.63 9.48
C ASN A 154 -8.73 -2.29 8.10
N THR A 155 -9.05 -1.02 7.86
CA THR A 155 -9.68 -0.56 6.62
C THR A 155 -8.95 0.60 5.97
N MET A 156 -8.17 1.39 6.70
CA MET A 156 -7.44 2.52 6.12
C MET A 156 -6.18 2.06 5.36
N TYR A 157 -6.22 2.10 4.04
CA TYR A 157 -5.00 2.00 3.23
C TYR A 157 -4.02 3.16 3.51
N SER A 158 -2.76 2.83 3.76
CA SER A 158 -1.64 3.77 3.80
C SER A 158 -0.74 3.53 2.60
N ASN A 159 -0.69 4.51 1.71
CA ASN A 159 0.21 4.45 0.57
C ASN A 159 1.69 4.50 0.99
N GLU A 160 2.03 5.18 2.08
CA GLU A 160 3.42 5.20 2.60
C GLU A 160 3.92 3.81 2.98
N MET A 161 3.03 2.95 3.47
CA MET A 161 3.35 1.57 3.86
C MET A 161 2.98 0.54 2.78
N ASN A 162 2.37 0.98 1.68
CA ASN A 162 1.75 0.12 0.67
C ASN A 162 0.84 -0.99 1.26
N ALA A 163 0.15 -0.70 2.36
CA ALA A 163 -0.60 -1.69 3.12
C ALA A 163 -1.81 -1.09 3.84
N ILE A 164 -2.70 -1.95 4.32
CA ILE A 164 -3.77 -1.56 5.25
C ILE A 164 -3.16 -1.31 6.63
N LEU A 165 -3.49 -0.17 7.24
CA LEU A 165 -3.15 0.13 8.62
C LEU A 165 -3.88 -0.82 9.56
N LYS A 166 -3.10 -1.50 10.42
CA LYS A 166 -3.63 -2.38 11.47
C LYS A 166 -4.20 -1.60 12.65
N GLU A 167 -3.71 -0.38 12.86
CA GLU A 167 -4.18 0.52 13.89
C GLU A 167 -5.53 1.14 13.55
N GLU A 168 -6.17 1.69 14.58
CA GLU A 168 -7.44 2.39 14.46
C GLU A 168 -7.17 3.88 14.16
N VAL A 169 -7.66 4.36 13.02
CA VAL A 169 -7.44 5.74 12.55
C VAL A 169 -8.77 6.49 12.58
N SER A 170 -8.82 7.56 13.37
CA SER A 170 -10.00 8.43 13.50
C SER A 170 -9.71 9.79 12.88
N THR A 171 -10.41 10.15 11.80
CA THR A 171 -10.16 11.40 11.07
C THR A 171 -11.38 11.83 10.24
N PRO A 172 -11.66 13.14 10.08
CA PRO A 172 -12.59 13.60 9.06
C PRO A 172 -11.99 13.44 7.65
N ILE A 173 -12.81 13.53 6.60
CA ILE A 173 -12.32 13.45 5.21
C ILE A 173 -11.57 14.73 4.82
N LEU A 174 -12.06 15.87 5.31
CA LEU A 174 -11.53 17.20 5.03
C LEU A 174 -11.75 18.11 6.23
N THR A 175 -11.12 19.28 6.20
CA THR A 175 -11.43 20.39 7.10
C THR A 175 -11.90 21.58 6.30
N PHE A 176 -12.73 22.41 6.93
CA PHE A 176 -13.39 23.54 6.31
C PHE A 176 -13.19 24.79 7.17
N LYS A 177 -12.77 25.89 6.55
CA LYS A 177 -12.77 27.22 7.17
C LYS A 177 -13.48 28.20 6.27
N SER A 178 -14.39 28.98 6.85
CA SER A 178 -14.99 30.10 6.14
C SER A 178 -14.30 31.40 6.49
N LYS A 179 -13.92 32.19 5.48
CA LYS A 179 -13.36 33.52 5.67
C LYS A 179 -14.20 34.56 4.94
N LYS A 180 -14.61 35.60 5.67
CA LYS A 180 -15.21 36.78 5.05
C LYS A 180 -14.12 37.71 4.52
N LEU A 181 -14.30 38.22 3.31
CA LEU A 181 -13.33 39.05 2.60
C LEU A 181 -13.36 40.52 3.03
N ASP A 182 -14.35 40.92 3.82
CA ASP A 182 -14.51 42.26 4.39
C ASP A 182 -13.64 42.48 5.65
N LEU A 183 -13.15 41.41 6.29
CA LEU A 183 -12.34 41.48 7.50
C LEU A 183 -10.88 41.86 7.19
N SER A 184 -10.31 42.73 8.04
CA SER A 184 -8.90 43.13 8.01
C SER A 184 -8.00 41.90 8.20
N GLY A 185 -7.10 41.63 7.24
CA GLY A 185 -6.21 40.46 7.22
C GLY A 185 -6.46 39.45 6.09
N ASN A 186 -7.53 39.63 5.30
CA ASN A 186 -7.85 38.78 4.14
C ASN A 186 -7.63 39.48 2.78
N GLU A 187 -6.88 40.58 2.76
CA GLU A 187 -6.65 41.41 1.57
C GLU A 187 -5.94 40.63 0.45
N SER A 188 -4.98 39.77 0.78
CA SER A 188 -4.27 38.93 -0.18
C SER A 188 -5.22 38.00 -0.94
N ILE A 189 -6.18 37.39 -0.24
CA ILE A 189 -7.19 36.49 -0.84
C ILE A 189 -8.19 37.30 -1.67
N LYS A 190 -8.59 38.47 -1.17
CA LYS A 190 -9.50 39.40 -1.87
C LYS A 190 -8.91 39.83 -3.22
N ASN A 191 -7.61 40.12 -3.29
CA ASN A 191 -6.93 40.54 -4.52
C ASN A 191 -6.88 39.44 -5.59
N THR A 192 -6.91 38.16 -5.19
CA THR A 192 -6.96 37.01 -6.11
C THR A 192 -8.36 36.83 -6.73
N ILE A 193 -9.41 37.41 -6.13
CA ILE A 193 -10.80 37.22 -6.55
C ILE A 193 -11.25 38.38 -7.42
N LYS A 194 -11.51 38.09 -8.70
CA LYS A 194 -11.93 39.08 -9.69
C LYS A 194 -13.35 39.63 -9.48
N ASP A 195 -14.26 38.85 -8.88
CA ASP A 195 -15.65 39.23 -8.69
C ASP A 195 -15.89 39.86 -7.31
N GLY A 196 -16.02 41.20 -7.28
CA GLY A 196 -16.22 41.97 -6.05
C GLY A 196 -17.55 41.73 -5.33
N ARG A 197 -18.46 40.92 -5.88
CA ARG A 197 -19.70 40.52 -5.20
C ARG A 197 -19.47 39.38 -4.20
N ILE A 198 -18.37 38.65 -4.32
CA ILE A 198 -18.03 37.57 -3.41
C ILE A 198 -17.63 38.18 -2.06
N ARG A 199 -18.34 37.78 -1.01
CA ARG A 199 -18.11 38.27 0.37
C ARG A 199 -17.46 37.22 1.26
N GLU A 200 -17.56 35.96 0.89
CA GLU A 200 -17.12 34.82 1.70
C GLU A 200 -16.43 33.80 0.79
N VAL A 201 -15.32 33.25 1.27
CA VAL A 201 -14.56 32.17 0.63
C VAL A 201 -14.41 31.01 1.59
N TYR A 202 -14.19 29.83 1.02
CA TYR A 202 -14.04 28.58 1.73
C TYR A 202 -12.64 28.04 1.49
N ILE A 203 -11.92 27.79 2.58
CA ILE A 203 -10.62 27.13 2.58
C ILE A 203 -10.88 25.66 2.91
N ILE A 204 -10.55 24.79 1.98
CA ILE A 204 -10.75 23.35 2.07
C ILE A 204 -9.38 22.70 2.18
N ARG A 205 -9.19 21.85 3.18
CA ARG A 205 -7.97 21.03 3.30
C ARG A 205 -8.34 19.57 3.42
N ILE A 206 -7.89 18.74 2.48
CA ILE A 206 -8.10 17.29 2.52
C ILE A 206 -7.21 16.69 3.62
N SER A 207 -7.76 15.77 4.40
CA SER A 207 -7.02 15.12 5.48
C SER A 207 -5.84 14.30 4.95
N ASP A 208 -4.74 14.23 5.70
CA ASP A 208 -3.44 13.79 5.21
C ASP A 208 -3.45 12.39 4.58
N HIS A 209 -4.08 11.42 5.25
CA HIS A 209 -4.17 10.07 4.73
C HIS A 209 -4.97 10.00 3.41
N PHE A 210 -6.09 10.74 3.32
CA PHE A 210 -6.88 10.80 2.08
C PHE A 210 -6.11 11.52 0.97
N TYR A 211 -5.46 12.64 1.28
CA TYR A 211 -4.68 13.40 0.33
C TYR A 211 -3.52 12.57 -0.26
N LYS A 212 -2.71 11.93 0.60
CA LYS A 212 -1.59 11.08 0.19
C LYS A 212 -2.03 9.93 -0.72
N ASN A 213 -3.22 9.37 -0.47
CA ASN A 213 -3.81 8.33 -1.30
C ASN A 213 -4.34 8.88 -2.65
N ILE A 214 -4.94 10.08 -2.66
CA ILE A 214 -5.43 10.73 -3.88
C ILE A 214 -4.29 11.12 -4.83
N VAL A 215 -3.15 11.60 -4.31
CA VAL A 215 -2.09 12.17 -5.15
C VAL A 215 -1.06 11.16 -5.67
N LYS A 216 -0.98 9.95 -5.09
CA LYS A 216 0.03 8.96 -5.47
C LYS A 216 -0.47 8.00 -6.55
N ARG A 217 0.47 7.43 -7.34
CA ARG A 217 0.19 6.51 -8.46
C ARG A 217 -0.44 5.21 -7.96
N GLY A 218 -1.77 5.10 -8.02
CA GLY A 218 -2.49 3.87 -7.70
C GLY A 218 -4.00 3.99 -7.56
N TYR A 219 -4.63 4.98 -8.21
CA TYR A 219 -6.06 5.26 -8.11
C TYR A 219 -6.81 4.88 -9.39
N LEU A 220 -8.11 4.61 -9.24
CA LEU A 220 -9.03 4.52 -10.37
C LEU A 220 -9.42 5.94 -10.80
N VAL A 221 -9.18 6.25 -12.06
CA VAL A 221 -9.55 7.53 -12.65
C VAL A 221 -11.02 7.50 -13.03
N TYR A 222 -11.81 8.32 -12.36
CA TYR A 222 -13.20 8.57 -12.75
C TYR A 222 -13.35 9.98 -13.27
N ASP A 223 -14.14 10.12 -14.31
CA ASP A 223 -14.56 11.43 -14.80
C ASP A 223 -15.59 12.02 -13.83
N SER A 224 -15.22 13.16 -13.24
CA SER A 224 -16.08 13.88 -12.29
C SER A 224 -17.37 14.39 -12.93
N ASP A 225 -17.36 14.77 -14.21
CA ASP A 225 -18.54 15.23 -14.93
C ASP A 225 -19.50 14.07 -15.20
N ILE A 226 -18.97 12.90 -15.58
CA ILE A 226 -19.79 11.67 -15.68
C ILE A 226 -20.43 11.35 -14.33
N LEU A 227 -19.65 11.36 -13.23
CA LEU A 227 -20.19 11.08 -11.90
C LEU A 227 -21.28 12.07 -11.51
N LEU A 228 -21.06 13.38 -11.70
CA LEU A 228 -22.02 14.42 -11.33
C LEU A 228 -23.28 14.42 -12.21
N ASP A 229 -23.17 13.91 -13.45
CA ASP A 229 -24.30 13.74 -14.36
C ASP A 229 -25.16 12.51 -14.01
N ILE A 230 -24.61 11.52 -13.31
CA ILE A 230 -25.40 10.40 -12.74
C ILE A 230 -26.23 10.92 -11.57
N ASN A 231 -27.54 10.81 -11.69
CA ASN A 231 -28.48 11.39 -10.73
C ASN A 231 -28.42 10.64 -9.41
N SER A 232 -28.68 9.33 -9.43
CA SER A 232 -28.79 8.56 -8.20
C SER A 232 -27.43 8.24 -7.58
N SER A 233 -27.31 8.46 -6.28
CA SER A 233 -26.17 8.00 -5.47
C SER A 233 -25.94 6.48 -5.55
N VAL A 234 -26.99 5.68 -5.75
CA VAL A 234 -26.89 4.22 -5.97
C VAL A 234 -26.26 3.94 -7.33
N SER A 235 -26.72 4.60 -8.40
CA SER A 235 -26.16 4.46 -9.76
C SER A 235 -24.69 4.86 -9.83
N ARG A 236 -24.30 5.96 -9.16
CA ARG A 236 -22.88 6.37 -9.06
C ARG A 236 -22.03 5.30 -8.40
N THR A 237 -22.49 4.79 -7.27
CA THR A 237 -21.77 3.74 -6.53
C THR A 237 -21.67 2.47 -7.37
N LEU A 238 -22.77 2.08 -8.02
CA LEU A 238 -22.81 0.94 -8.91
C LEU A 238 -21.82 1.10 -10.07
N TYR A 239 -21.81 2.25 -10.75
CA TYR A 239 -20.87 2.56 -11.82
C TYR A 239 -19.42 2.43 -11.36
N MET A 240 -19.06 3.05 -10.23
CA MET A 240 -17.70 2.93 -9.69
C MET A 240 -17.34 1.48 -9.34
N LEU A 241 -18.27 0.73 -8.75
CA LEU A 241 -18.04 -0.67 -8.41
C LEU A 241 -17.85 -1.56 -9.64
N ILE A 242 -18.67 -1.42 -10.67
CA ILE A 242 -18.59 -2.29 -11.87
C ILE A 242 -17.38 -1.94 -12.72
N GLU A 243 -17.05 -0.66 -12.88
CA GLU A 243 -15.83 -0.21 -13.58
C GLU A 243 -14.57 -0.74 -12.92
N LYS A 244 -14.62 -0.83 -11.59
CA LYS A 244 -13.55 -1.44 -10.83
C LYS A 244 -13.48 -2.95 -11.00
N ILE A 245 -14.60 -3.67 -10.83
CA ILE A 245 -14.63 -5.13 -10.86
C ILE A 245 -14.24 -5.65 -12.24
N ARG A 246 -14.71 -4.99 -13.30
CA ARG A 246 -14.48 -5.44 -14.67
C ARG A 246 -13.04 -5.28 -15.13
N PHE A 247 -12.30 -4.32 -14.56
CA PHE A 247 -11.02 -3.87 -15.11
C PHE A 247 -11.15 -3.49 -16.59
N GLU A 248 -10.71 -4.34 -17.52
CA GLU A 248 -10.85 -4.16 -18.98
C GLU A 248 -11.82 -5.17 -19.62
N GLU A 249 -12.39 -6.09 -18.83
CA GLU A 249 -13.32 -7.09 -19.35
C GLU A 249 -14.61 -6.43 -19.88
N LEU A 250 -15.04 -6.88 -21.06
CA LEU A 250 -16.29 -6.42 -21.69
C LEU A 250 -17.54 -7.11 -21.13
N TYR A 251 -17.34 -8.03 -20.19
CA TYR A 251 -18.39 -8.82 -19.58
C TYR A 251 -18.08 -9.03 -18.10
N VAL A 252 -19.07 -8.76 -17.25
CA VAL A 252 -19.00 -9.07 -15.81
C VAL A 252 -20.25 -9.79 -15.40
N ARG A 253 -20.07 -10.84 -14.60
CA ARG A 253 -21.14 -11.50 -13.87
C ARG A 253 -20.88 -11.37 -12.39
N GLU A 254 -21.82 -10.79 -11.66
CA GLU A 254 -21.69 -10.54 -10.22
C GLU A 254 -22.97 -10.94 -9.48
N SER A 255 -22.83 -11.38 -8.23
CA SER A 255 -23.97 -11.70 -7.37
C SER A 255 -24.77 -10.43 -7.03
N VAL A 256 -26.10 -10.51 -7.15
CA VAL A 256 -27.00 -9.42 -6.73
C VAL A 256 -26.84 -9.13 -5.23
N PHE A 257 -26.67 -10.18 -4.42
CA PHE A 257 -26.45 -10.02 -2.99
C PHE A 257 -25.12 -9.31 -2.68
N ALA A 258 -24.06 -9.62 -3.43
CA ALA A 258 -22.78 -8.93 -3.30
C ALA A 258 -22.91 -7.43 -3.61
N LEU A 259 -23.64 -7.07 -4.67
CA LEU A 259 -23.88 -5.66 -5.02
C LEU A 259 -24.69 -4.93 -3.93
N ILE A 260 -25.76 -5.56 -3.42
CA ILE A 260 -26.56 -5.03 -2.31
C ILE A 260 -25.68 -4.72 -1.09
N LYS A 261 -24.78 -5.65 -0.73
CA LYS A 261 -23.88 -5.50 0.41
C LYS A 261 -22.82 -4.42 0.21
N LYS A 262 -22.23 -4.35 -1.00
CA LYS A 262 -21.23 -3.33 -1.36
C LYS A 262 -21.82 -1.91 -1.47
N ILE A 263 -23.10 -1.76 -1.81
CA ILE A 263 -23.82 -0.48 -1.91
C ILE A 263 -24.63 -0.15 -0.61
N PRO A 264 -24.30 -0.80 0.50
CA PRO A 264 -25.20 -1.09 1.65
C PRO A 264 -26.70 -0.78 1.44
N LEU A 265 -27.38 -1.63 0.68
CA LEU A 265 -28.83 -1.56 0.49
C LEU A 265 -29.56 -2.51 1.42
N LYS A 266 -30.80 -2.16 1.80
CA LYS A 266 -31.65 -3.03 2.63
C LYS A 266 -31.99 -4.32 1.90
N TYR A 267 -31.96 -5.46 2.59
CA TYR A 267 -32.22 -6.77 1.97
C TYR A 267 -33.11 -7.69 2.79
N GLU A 268 -33.80 -7.14 3.80
CA GLU A 268 -34.82 -7.87 4.55
C GLU A 268 -35.91 -8.39 3.59
N LYS A 269 -36.54 -9.52 3.92
CA LYS A 269 -37.56 -10.16 3.05
C LYS A 269 -38.64 -9.18 2.57
N LYS A 270 -39.04 -8.22 3.42
CA LYS A 270 -40.07 -7.21 3.11
C LYS A 270 -39.58 -6.10 2.15
N THR A 271 -38.29 -5.77 2.18
CA THR A 271 -37.71 -4.64 1.44
C THR A 271 -36.96 -5.07 0.18
N LEU A 272 -36.58 -6.34 0.06
CA LEU A 272 -35.78 -6.88 -1.03
C LEU A 272 -36.35 -6.56 -2.41
N SER A 273 -37.65 -6.70 -2.64
CA SER A 273 -38.29 -6.38 -3.94
C SER A 273 -38.06 -4.91 -4.35
N THR A 274 -38.18 -3.99 -3.39
CA THR A 274 -37.90 -2.57 -3.62
C THR A 274 -36.42 -2.34 -3.92
N THR A 275 -35.54 -3.02 -3.21
CA THR A 275 -34.09 -2.95 -3.44
C THR A 275 -33.70 -3.45 -4.83
N ILE A 276 -34.28 -4.55 -5.31
CA ILE A 276 -34.08 -5.04 -6.68
C ILE A 276 -34.54 -3.99 -7.69
N LYS A 277 -35.72 -3.38 -7.51
CA LYS A 277 -36.19 -2.29 -8.37
C LYS A 277 -35.26 -1.08 -8.35
N THR A 278 -34.67 -0.76 -7.20
CA THR A 278 -33.67 0.32 -7.10
C THR A 278 -32.41 -0.01 -7.89
N LEU A 279 -31.89 -1.24 -7.80
CA LEU A 279 -30.76 -1.69 -8.59
C LEU A 279 -31.07 -1.71 -10.09
N GLU A 280 -32.25 -2.21 -10.47
CA GLU A 280 -32.70 -2.21 -11.87
C GLU A 280 -32.80 -0.79 -12.43
N LYS A 281 -33.35 0.16 -11.66
CA LYS A 281 -33.34 1.59 -12.06
C LYS A 281 -31.92 2.12 -12.21
N ALA A 282 -31.01 1.73 -11.32
CA ALA A 282 -29.62 2.15 -11.39
C ALA A 282 -28.94 1.65 -12.66
N PHE A 283 -29.06 0.36 -12.97
CA PHE A 283 -28.54 -0.20 -14.22
C PHE A 283 -29.17 0.44 -15.46
N ASN A 284 -30.47 0.69 -15.45
CA ASN A 284 -31.15 1.38 -16.55
C ASN A 284 -30.61 2.80 -16.77
N GLU A 285 -30.34 3.54 -15.70
CA GLU A 285 -29.72 4.87 -15.80
C GLU A 285 -28.33 4.79 -16.43
N LEU A 286 -27.50 3.81 -16.01
CA LEU A 286 -26.17 3.61 -16.60
C LEU A 286 -26.24 3.24 -18.08
N LYS A 287 -27.21 2.40 -18.47
CA LYS A 287 -27.47 2.03 -19.87
C LYS A 287 -27.91 3.25 -20.70
N GLN A 288 -28.84 4.05 -20.19
CA GLN A 288 -29.32 5.27 -20.87
C GLN A 288 -28.22 6.30 -21.07
N LYS A 289 -27.25 6.35 -20.17
CA LYS A 289 -26.07 7.23 -20.26
C LYS A 289 -24.93 6.64 -21.08
N HIS A 290 -25.12 5.45 -21.68
CA HIS A 290 -24.08 4.74 -22.42
C HIS A 290 -22.80 4.49 -21.59
N LEU A 291 -22.96 4.26 -20.28
CA LEU A 291 -21.86 3.86 -19.38
C LEU A 291 -21.73 2.34 -19.28
N ILE A 292 -22.77 1.62 -19.71
CA ILE A 292 -22.77 0.19 -19.96
C ILE A 292 -23.54 -0.06 -21.27
N LYS A 293 -23.25 -1.16 -21.94
CA LYS A 293 -24.00 -1.58 -23.13
C LYS A 293 -25.37 -2.13 -22.75
N ASP A 294 -25.37 -3.11 -21.87
CA ASP A 294 -26.60 -3.75 -21.40
C ASP A 294 -26.39 -4.48 -20.07
N PHE A 295 -27.49 -4.93 -19.47
CA PHE A 295 -27.46 -5.78 -18.28
C PHE A 295 -28.63 -6.78 -18.28
N LYS A 296 -28.45 -7.91 -17.60
CA LYS A 296 -29.48 -8.94 -17.47
C LYS A 296 -29.42 -9.60 -16.10
N PHE A 297 -30.53 -9.58 -15.37
CA PHE A 297 -30.67 -10.38 -14.16
C PHE A 297 -30.88 -11.86 -14.50
N ILE A 298 -30.11 -12.73 -13.83
CA ILE A 298 -30.25 -14.18 -13.91
C ILE A 298 -30.75 -14.69 -12.57
N LYS A 299 -32.04 -14.99 -12.53
CA LYS A 299 -32.69 -15.55 -11.34
C LYS A 299 -32.70 -17.07 -11.42
N THR A 300 -31.87 -17.71 -10.60
CA THR A 300 -31.82 -19.17 -10.43
C THR A 300 -32.93 -19.67 -9.50
N SER A 301 -33.11 -19.02 -8.35
CA SER A 301 -34.08 -19.39 -7.33
C SER A 301 -34.65 -18.12 -6.64
N THR A 302 -33.91 -17.56 -5.69
CA THR A 302 -34.23 -16.36 -4.93
C THR A 302 -33.43 -15.17 -5.45
N TRP A 303 -33.87 -13.96 -5.14
CA TRP A 303 -33.12 -12.74 -5.47
C TRP A 303 -31.78 -12.60 -4.73
N LEU A 304 -31.54 -13.39 -3.68
CA LEU A 304 -30.25 -13.41 -2.98
C LEU A 304 -29.26 -14.36 -3.65
N GLU A 305 -29.75 -15.35 -4.38
CA GLU A 305 -28.95 -16.32 -5.14
C GLU A 305 -28.85 -15.96 -6.63
N SER A 306 -29.50 -14.86 -7.05
CA SER A 306 -29.44 -14.37 -8.42
C SER A 306 -28.14 -13.63 -8.71
N ASP A 307 -27.75 -13.70 -9.98
CA ASP A 307 -26.64 -12.94 -10.53
C ASP A 307 -27.16 -11.84 -11.45
N VAL A 308 -26.30 -10.88 -11.78
CA VAL A 308 -26.49 -9.95 -12.88
C VAL A 308 -25.32 -10.07 -13.85
N GLU A 309 -25.63 -10.21 -15.12
CA GLU A 309 -24.68 -10.09 -16.22
C GLU A 309 -24.69 -8.65 -16.72
N ILE A 310 -23.51 -8.10 -16.96
CA ILE A 310 -23.28 -6.71 -17.37
C ILE A 310 -22.36 -6.76 -18.57
N TYR A 311 -22.75 -6.05 -19.63
CA TYR A 311 -22.03 -6.02 -20.89
C TYR A 311 -21.53 -4.61 -21.19
N PHE A 312 -20.34 -4.53 -21.77
CA PHE A 312 -19.68 -3.30 -22.18
C PHE A 312 -19.26 -3.40 -23.65
N ASP A 313 -19.21 -2.26 -24.33
CA ASP A 313 -18.58 -2.13 -25.65
C ASP A 313 -17.09 -1.80 -25.54
N GLU A 314 -16.30 -2.14 -26.55
CA GLU A 314 -14.86 -1.84 -26.64
C GLU A 314 -14.54 -0.35 -26.43
N ALA A 315 -15.43 0.53 -26.89
CA ALA A 315 -15.31 1.97 -26.69
C ALA A 315 -15.14 2.37 -25.21
N HIS A 316 -15.74 1.64 -24.26
CA HIS A 316 -15.60 1.94 -22.84
C HIS A 316 -14.15 1.74 -22.35
N ASN A 317 -13.43 0.76 -22.90
CA ASN A 317 -12.03 0.52 -22.55
C ASN A 317 -11.13 1.62 -23.13
N ILE A 318 -11.39 2.02 -24.38
CA ILE A 318 -10.68 3.12 -25.03
C ILE A 318 -10.83 4.40 -24.18
N LEU A 319 -12.07 4.79 -23.86
CA LEU A 319 -12.35 5.96 -23.03
C LEU A 319 -11.74 5.85 -21.62
N LYS A 320 -11.66 4.65 -21.05
CA LYS A 320 -11.00 4.43 -19.75
C LYS A 320 -9.49 4.64 -19.83
N GLN A 321 -8.86 4.10 -20.87
CA GLN A 321 -7.43 4.25 -21.09
C GLN A 321 -7.07 5.71 -21.41
N GLU A 322 -7.84 6.37 -22.27
CA GLU A 322 -7.68 7.80 -22.58
C GLU A 322 -7.75 8.66 -21.31
N ARG A 323 -8.78 8.46 -20.47
CA ARG A 323 -8.90 9.16 -19.19
C ARG A 323 -7.69 8.94 -18.28
N PHE A 324 -7.18 7.71 -18.21
CA PHE A 324 -6.00 7.39 -17.41
C PHE A 324 -4.74 8.09 -17.94
N ASP A 325 -4.52 8.05 -19.25
CA ASP A 325 -3.36 8.64 -19.90
C ASP A 325 -3.37 10.17 -19.83
N GLU A 326 -4.54 10.78 -20.05
CA GLU A 326 -4.76 12.22 -19.88
C GLU A 326 -4.47 12.67 -18.45
N ASP A 327 -5.06 11.99 -17.46
CA ASP A 327 -4.86 12.33 -16.06
C ASP A 327 -3.39 12.16 -15.63
N ASN A 328 -2.73 11.07 -16.03
CA ASN A 328 -1.32 10.84 -15.74
C ASN A 328 -0.41 11.91 -16.38
N LYS A 329 -0.73 12.33 -17.61
CA LYS A 329 0.00 13.43 -18.29
C LYS A 329 -0.19 14.76 -17.57
N GLU A 330 -1.43 15.09 -17.20
CA GLU A 330 -1.74 16.32 -16.46
C GLU A 330 -1.06 16.32 -15.08
N LEU A 331 -1.11 15.21 -14.36
CA LEU A 331 -0.48 15.07 -13.06
C LEU A 331 1.05 15.26 -13.15
N LYS A 332 1.69 14.64 -14.16
CA LYS A 332 3.12 14.89 -14.45
C LYS A 332 3.40 16.36 -14.74
N ASN A 333 2.54 17.02 -15.51
CA ASN A 333 2.70 18.46 -15.79
C ASN A 333 2.53 19.32 -14.54
N ILE A 334 1.56 19.01 -13.67
CA ILE A 334 1.35 19.69 -12.40
C ILE A 334 2.60 19.56 -11.51
N TYR A 335 3.14 18.34 -11.37
CA TYR A 335 4.37 18.12 -10.60
C TYR A 335 5.60 18.77 -11.23
N ASN A 336 5.75 18.73 -12.55
CA ASN A 336 6.84 19.40 -13.24
C ASN A 336 6.75 20.93 -13.07
N ASN A 337 5.55 21.52 -13.12
CA ASN A 337 5.35 22.94 -12.89
C ASN A 337 5.61 23.33 -11.42
N LEU A 338 5.26 22.48 -10.45
CA LEU A 338 5.62 22.66 -9.03
C LEU A 338 7.14 22.59 -8.83
N ALA A 339 7.83 21.65 -9.50
CA ALA A 339 9.28 21.48 -9.47
C ALA A 339 10.06 22.61 -10.18
N ILE A 340 9.43 23.36 -11.08
CA ILE A 340 10.03 24.58 -11.66
C ILE A 340 9.98 25.75 -10.65
N SER A 341 9.07 25.70 -9.66
CA SER A 341 8.97 26.74 -8.61
C SER A 341 9.81 26.48 -7.36
N PHE A 342 10.21 25.23 -7.12
CA PHE A 342 11.14 24.84 -6.05
C PHE A 342 12.33 24.13 -6.71
N THR A 343 13.48 24.79 -6.75
CA THR A 343 14.77 24.16 -7.10
C THR A 343 15.03 23.00 -6.16
N GLU A 344 14.62 21.78 -6.55
CA GLU A 344 15.15 20.52 -6.04
C GLU A 344 14.75 19.40 -7.01
N LYS A 345 15.75 18.92 -7.75
CA LYS A 345 15.67 17.81 -8.70
C LYS A 345 15.57 16.50 -7.90
N ASN A 346 14.38 16.16 -7.42
CA ASN A 346 14.06 14.86 -6.82
C ASN A 346 12.74 14.32 -7.38
N ILE A 347 12.63 14.32 -8.71
CA ILE A 347 11.72 13.41 -9.40
C ILE A 347 12.61 12.24 -9.83
N GLU A 348 12.39 11.06 -9.27
CA GLU A 348 12.96 9.81 -9.80
C GLU A 348 12.66 9.79 -11.31
N GLU A 349 13.73 9.93 -12.10
CA GLU A 349 13.66 9.95 -13.55
C GLU A 349 13.05 8.60 -13.97
N ALA A 350 11.87 8.63 -14.58
CA ALA A 350 11.47 7.52 -15.43
C ALA A 350 12.58 7.35 -16.46
N GLU A 351 13.16 6.14 -16.55
CA GLU A 351 14.27 5.88 -17.47
C GLU A 351 13.95 6.47 -18.85
N PRO A 352 14.80 7.36 -19.38
CA PRO A 352 14.55 7.95 -20.67
C PRO A 352 14.50 6.82 -21.70
N VAL A 353 13.40 6.72 -22.46
CA VAL A 353 13.32 5.79 -23.59
C VAL A 353 14.43 6.18 -24.57
N ILE A 354 15.49 5.37 -24.62
CA ILE A 354 16.65 5.63 -25.48
C ILE A 354 16.23 5.37 -26.92
N ILE A 355 15.99 6.41 -27.71
CA ILE A 355 15.70 6.28 -29.14
C ILE A 355 17.02 6.08 -29.88
N ALA A 356 17.25 4.88 -30.42
CA ALA A 356 18.43 4.56 -31.21
C ALA A 356 18.41 5.31 -32.56
N THR A 357 19.39 6.18 -32.80
CA THR A 357 19.55 6.86 -34.10
C THR A 357 20.30 5.99 -35.11
N ASN A 358 20.12 6.25 -36.41
CA ASN A 358 20.83 5.52 -37.46
C ASN A 358 22.35 5.70 -37.39
N GLU A 359 22.82 6.85 -36.89
CA GLU A 359 24.24 7.15 -36.67
C GLU A 359 24.85 6.25 -35.59
N MET A 360 24.15 6.08 -34.46
CA MET A 360 24.57 5.18 -33.38
C MET A 360 24.67 3.72 -33.83
N ILE A 361 23.72 3.27 -34.66
CA ILE A 361 23.71 1.92 -35.20
C ILE A 361 24.91 1.70 -36.14
N PHE A 362 25.20 2.68 -36.99
CA PHE A 362 26.32 2.59 -37.93
C PHE A 362 27.66 2.55 -37.21
N GLU A 363 27.86 3.39 -36.20
CA GLU A 363 29.11 3.44 -35.43
C GLU A 363 29.38 2.11 -34.71
N ILE A 364 28.36 1.51 -34.10
CA ILE A 364 28.50 0.20 -33.45
C ILE A 364 28.77 -0.89 -34.49
N LEU A 365 28.09 -0.86 -35.64
CA LEU A 365 28.30 -1.84 -36.71
C LEU A 365 29.74 -1.77 -37.27
N GLU A 366 30.35 -0.59 -37.36
CA GLU A 366 31.74 -0.44 -37.80
C GLU A 366 32.75 -1.07 -36.83
N LYS A 367 32.45 -1.11 -35.53
CA LYS A 367 33.33 -1.71 -34.52
C LYS A 367 33.20 -3.24 -34.45
N MET A 368 32.22 -3.84 -35.13
CA MET A 368 32.04 -5.29 -35.14
C MET A 368 33.00 -6.03 -36.10
N PRO A 369 33.26 -7.34 -35.89
CA PRO A 369 34.01 -8.18 -36.84
C PRO A 369 33.35 -8.24 -38.23
N SER A 370 34.16 -8.45 -39.27
CA SER A 370 33.75 -8.44 -40.69
C SER A 370 32.55 -9.35 -41.01
N LYS A 371 32.47 -10.53 -40.37
CA LYS A 371 31.33 -11.46 -40.51
C LYS A 371 30.01 -10.92 -39.96
N ALA A 372 30.05 -10.01 -38.98
CA ALA A 372 28.85 -9.38 -38.43
C ALA A 372 28.37 -8.22 -39.31
N LYS A 373 29.30 -7.47 -39.93
CA LYS A 373 29.00 -6.35 -40.83
C LYS A 373 28.20 -6.76 -42.07
N THR A 374 28.40 -7.97 -42.57
CA THR A 374 27.72 -8.47 -43.77
C THR A 374 26.29 -8.98 -43.51
N LEU A 375 25.87 -9.08 -42.24
CA LEU A 375 24.55 -9.58 -41.88
C LEU A 375 23.49 -8.48 -41.96
N LYS A 376 22.52 -8.63 -42.88
CA LYS A 376 21.38 -7.71 -43.04
C LYS A 376 20.52 -7.53 -41.78
N SER A 377 20.54 -8.51 -40.87
CA SER A 377 19.77 -8.47 -39.62
C SER A 377 20.47 -7.73 -38.48
N MET A 378 21.78 -7.46 -38.58
CA MET A 378 22.56 -6.88 -37.49
C MET A 378 22.15 -5.44 -37.13
N PRO A 379 21.86 -4.54 -38.09
CA PRO A 379 21.40 -3.18 -37.76
C PRO A 379 20.12 -3.16 -36.91
N LYS A 380 19.17 -4.05 -37.22
CA LYS A 380 17.92 -4.18 -36.45
C LYS A 380 18.19 -4.67 -35.02
N ILE A 381 19.09 -5.63 -34.86
CA ILE A 381 19.47 -6.18 -33.54
C ILE A 381 20.22 -5.13 -32.71
N ILE A 382 21.11 -4.35 -33.31
CA ILE A 382 21.80 -3.24 -32.64
C ILE A 382 20.78 -2.20 -32.17
N LYS A 383 19.81 -1.85 -33.01
CA LYS A 383 18.72 -0.94 -32.64
C LYS A 383 17.97 -1.41 -31.39
N GLU A 384 17.45 -2.64 -31.43
CA GLU A 384 16.73 -3.27 -30.31
C GLU A 384 17.63 -3.38 -29.06
N SER A 385 18.94 -3.62 -29.25
CA SER A 385 19.88 -3.73 -28.13
C SER A 385 20.18 -2.37 -27.49
N ILE A 386 20.26 -1.28 -28.26
CA ILE A 386 20.46 0.08 -27.73
C ILE A 386 19.23 0.49 -26.91
N GLU A 387 18.03 0.20 -27.41
CA GLU A 387 16.77 0.49 -26.73
C GLU A 387 16.64 -0.28 -25.41
N ASN A 388 17.15 -1.51 -25.33
CA ASN A 388 17.03 -2.38 -24.15
C ASN A 388 18.21 -2.29 -23.16
N TYR A 389 19.43 -2.04 -23.62
CA TYR A 389 20.65 -2.14 -22.81
C TYR A 389 21.48 -0.85 -22.76
N GLY A 390 21.09 0.18 -23.52
CA GLY A 390 21.81 1.46 -23.61
C GLY A 390 23.00 1.43 -24.58
N TYR A 391 23.29 2.59 -25.18
CA TYR A 391 24.29 2.73 -26.25
C TYR A 391 25.72 2.31 -25.83
N GLU A 392 26.20 2.75 -24.67
CA GLU A 392 27.58 2.49 -24.22
C GLU A 392 27.85 0.99 -24.01
N LYS A 393 26.90 0.26 -23.39
CA LYS A 393 27.02 -1.18 -23.15
C LYS A 393 27.03 -1.97 -24.46
N VAL A 394 26.20 -1.58 -25.42
CA VAL A 394 26.13 -2.20 -26.75
C VAL A 394 27.42 -1.95 -27.54
N LYS A 395 27.98 -0.75 -27.44
CA LYS A 395 29.27 -0.39 -28.06
C LYS A 395 30.44 -1.19 -27.46
N ALA A 396 30.54 -1.25 -26.14
CA ALA A 396 31.59 -2.03 -25.47
C ALA A 396 31.52 -3.52 -25.84
N THR A 397 30.30 -4.06 -25.98
CA THR A 397 30.09 -5.46 -26.39
C THR A 397 30.49 -5.71 -27.84
N ALA A 398 30.27 -4.75 -28.75
CA ALA A 398 30.74 -4.84 -30.13
C ALA A 398 32.28 -4.85 -30.21
N ILE A 399 32.95 -4.02 -29.40
CA ILE A 399 34.42 -3.98 -29.29
C ILE A 399 34.94 -5.30 -28.71
N TYR A 400 34.34 -5.79 -27.62
CA TYR A 400 34.67 -7.08 -27.04
C TYR A 400 34.61 -8.21 -28.07
N MET A 401 33.53 -8.24 -28.87
CA MET A 401 33.34 -9.23 -29.93
C MET A 401 34.40 -9.15 -31.03
N SER A 402 34.89 -7.96 -31.37
CA SER A 402 35.96 -7.80 -32.38
C SER A 402 37.30 -8.39 -31.95
N ASN A 403 37.57 -8.45 -30.64
CA ASN A 403 38.81 -8.99 -30.09
C ASN A 403 38.82 -10.53 -30.05
N GLN A 404 37.69 -11.18 -30.38
CA GLN A 404 37.58 -12.65 -30.36
C GLN A 404 38.07 -13.26 -31.67
N LYS A 405 39.07 -14.14 -31.58
CA LYS A 405 39.76 -14.71 -32.74
C LYS A 405 38.90 -15.63 -33.63
N LYS A 406 37.78 -16.17 -33.12
CA LYS A 406 36.82 -16.98 -33.89
C LYS A 406 35.39 -16.83 -33.36
N VAL A 407 34.57 -16.04 -34.06
CA VAL A 407 33.13 -15.97 -33.79
C VAL A 407 32.38 -16.76 -34.87
N THR A 408 31.85 -17.93 -34.49
CA THR A 408 31.16 -18.85 -35.42
C THR A 408 29.74 -18.36 -35.76
N SER A 409 29.05 -17.75 -34.80
CA SER A 409 27.71 -17.19 -34.95
C SER A 409 27.63 -15.78 -34.34
N PRO A 410 28.00 -14.72 -35.10
CA PRO A 410 28.10 -13.36 -34.57
C PRO A 410 26.85 -12.85 -33.86
N LYS A 411 25.66 -13.16 -34.40
CA LYS A 411 24.38 -12.79 -33.77
C LYS A 411 24.18 -13.40 -32.39
N ALA A 412 24.32 -14.73 -32.27
CA ALA A 412 24.06 -15.44 -31.01
C ALA A 412 25.13 -15.09 -29.97
N TYR A 413 26.37 -14.89 -30.41
CA TYR A 413 27.46 -14.49 -29.54
C TYR A 413 27.25 -13.07 -28.98
N PHE A 414 26.83 -12.13 -29.83
CA PHE A 414 26.54 -10.74 -29.42
C PHE A 414 25.42 -10.65 -28.37
N LEU A 415 24.30 -11.34 -28.59
CA LEU A 415 23.18 -11.36 -27.63
C LEU A 415 23.59 -11.99 -26.29
N LYS A 416 24.32 -13.12 -26.33
CA LYS A 416 24.83 -13.75 -25.10
C LYS A 416 25.82 -12.88 -24.34
N ALA A 417 26.67 -12.13 -25.05
CA ALA A 417 27.63 -11.22 -24.45
C ALA A 417 26.93 -10.03 -23.76
N LEU A 418 25.82 -9.54 -24.33
CA LEU A 418 24.98 -8.50 -23.73
C LEU A 418 24.25 -9.00 -22.47
N GLU A 419 23.63 -10.18 -22.56
CA GLU A 419 22.89 -10.80 -21.45
C GLU A 419 23.78 -11.11 -20.24
N ASN A 420 25.00 -11.59 -20.49
CA ASN A 420 25.93 -12.03 -19.43
C ASN A 420 27.00 -10.98 -19.08
N ASN A 421 26.86 -9.74 -19.58
CA ASN A 421 27.75 -8.61 -19.30
C ASN A 421 29.26 -8.88 -19.53
N TRP A 422 29.62 -9.61 -20.58
CA TRP A 422 31.01 -10.04 -20.83
C TRP A 422 32.00 -8.91 -21.17
N ALA A 423 31.50 -7.69 -21.39
CA ALA A 423 32.30 -6.53 -21.77
C ALA A 423 32.52 -5.52 -20.62
N ASP A 424 32.17 -5.87 -19.37
CA ASP A 424 32.28 -4.97 -18.21
C ASP A 424 33.70 -4.39 -18.02
N ASP A 425 34.73 -5.22 -18.23
CA ASP A 425 36.13 -4.81 -18.12
C ASP A 425 36.51 -3.68 -19.10
N ILE A 426 35.79 -3.55 -20.23
CA ILE A 426 36.02 -2.51 -21.24
C ILE A 426 35.34 -1.20 -20.79
N LEU A 427 34.14 -1.28 -20.21
CA LEU A 427 33.42 -0.11 -19.66
C LEU A 427 34.20 0.54 -18.50
N ILE A 428 34.82 -0.27 -17.64
CA ILE A 428 35.63 0.21 -16.51
C ILE A 428 36.90 0.95 -17.00
N LYS A 429 37.50 0.50 -18.10
CA LYS A 429 38.68 1.18 -18.69
C LYS A 429 38.32 2.51 -19.36
N GLU A 430 37.24 2.58 -20.15
CA GLU A 430 36.81 3.84 -20.78
C GLU A 430 36.40 4.89 -19.73
N ASN A 431 35.78 4.48 -18.62
CA ASN A 431 35.37 5.41 -17.57
C ASN A 431 36.56 5.93 -16.73
N SER A 432 37.60 5.14 -16.51
CA SER A 432 38.81 5.59 -15.81
C SER A 432 39.67 6.55 -16.67
N GLU A 433 39.68 6.37 -17.98
CA GLU A 433 40.32 7.30 -18.94
C GLU A 433 39.53 8.61 -19.13
N LYS A 434 38.19 8.57 -19.11
CA LYS A 434 37.36 9.79 -19.13
C LYS A 434 37.48 10.62 -17.84
N SER A 435 37.70 9.97 -16.70
CA SER A 435 37.83 10.61 -15.38
C SER A 435 39.19 11.28 -15.14
N SER A 436 40.23 10.87 -15.85
CA SER A 436 41.60 11.42 -15.69
C SER A 436 41.81 12.76 -16.42
N ASN A 437 40.89 13.17 -17.29
CA ASN A 437 40.99 14.43 -18.06
C ASN A 437 40.09 15.58 -17.52
N LYS A 438 39.48 15.43 -16.34
CA LYS A 438 38.72 16.51 -15.65
C LYS A 438 39.05 16.54 -14.15
N ILE A 439 40.25 16.94 -13.80
CA ILE A 439 40.60 17.25 -12.41
C ILE A 439 41.03 18.71 -12.36
N VAL A 440 40.10 19.63 -12.13
CA VAL A 440 40.28 20.86 -11.33
C VAL A 440 38.87 21.35 -10.93
N LEU A 441 38.64 21.39 -9.62
CA LEU A 441 37.58 22.08 -8.84
C LEU A 441 36.31 21.31 -8.43
N LYS A 442 36.16 21.31 -7.09
CA LYS A 442 35.01 21.07 -6.21
C LYS A 442 34.86 19.67 -5.63
N GLU A 443 35.40 19.55 -4.41
CA GLU A 443 34.98 18.63 -3.38
C GLU A 443 33.54 18.93 -2.93
N GLU A 444 32.91 17.87 -2.44
CA GLU A 444 31.56 17.71 -1.89
C GLU A 444 30.42 17.34 -2.87
N GLU A 445 29.67 16.33 -2.43
CA GLU A 445 28.53 15.62 -3.05
C GLU A 445 28.83 14.36 -3.88
N VAL A 446 29.03 13.24 -3.17
CA VAL A 446 28.71 11.90 -3.70
C VAL A 446 28.01 11.08 -2.62
N ARG A 447 26.67 11.10 -2.61
CA ARG A 447 25.83 9.94 -2.28
C ARG A 447 24.48 10.07 -2.99
N LYS A 448 24.32 9.39 -4.12
CA LYS A 448 23.07 8.74 -4.51
C LYS A 448 23.35 7.58 -5.48
N ASN A 449 22.81 6.44 -5.07
CA ASN A 449 22.26 5.32 -5.83
C ASN A 449 23.10 4.65 -6.93
N ASP A 450 23.58 3.46 -6.59
CA ASP A 450 23.50 2.29 -7.45
C ASP A 450 23.24 1.05 -6.57
N GLU A 451 22.35 0.17 -7.02
CA GLU A 451 22.04 -1.11 -6.39
C GLU A 451 23.26 -2.05 -6.45
N ILE A 452 24.16 -1.89 -5.49
CA ILE A 452 25.12 -2.92 -5.11
C ILE A 452 24.81 -3.23 -3.66
N SER A 453 24.55 -4.52 -3.39
CA SER A 453 24.41 -5.08 -2.04
C SER A 453 25.43 -4.45 -1.09
N GLN A 454 24.99 -3.49 -0.28
CA GLN A 454 25.82 -2.95 0.79
C GLN A 454 26.04 -4.10 1.76
N ILE A 455 27.23 -4.69 1.69
CA ILE A 455 27.71 -5.61 2.72
C ILE A 455 27.75 -4.77 3.99
N ASP A 456 26.86 -5.07 4.93
CA ASP A 456 26.80 -4.42 6.24
C ASP A 456 28.19 -4.47 6.90
N GLU A 457 28.75 -3.30 7.22
CA GLU A 457 30.07 -3.19 7.86
C GLU A 457 30.14 -4.00 9.17
N ASN A 458 29.00 -4.21 9.83
CA ASN A 458 28.92 -5.03 11.05
C ASN A 458 29.17 -6.52 10.79
N ILE A 459 28.77 -7.03 9.62
CA ILE A 459 29.02 -8.42 9.21
C ILE A 459 30.51 -8.65 8.93
N VAL A 460 31.16 -7.66 8.30
CA VAL A 460 32.60 -7.70 8.03
C VAL A 460 33.39 -7.67 9.34
N LYS A 461 33.03 -6.78 10.27
CA LYS A 461 33.63 -6.69 11.61
C LYS A 461 33.40 -7.98 12.41
N PHE A 462 32.18 -8.54 12.39
CA PHE A 462 31.86 -9.82 13.03
C PHE A 462 32.75 -10.94 12.50
N TYR A 463 32.80 -11.12 11.17
CA TYR A 463 33.59 -12.20 10.58
C TYR A 463 35.09 -12.04 10.87
N ASN A 464 35.64 -10.83 10.79
CA ASN A 464 37.05 -10.59 11.06
C ASN A 464 37.44 -10.88 12.51
N ASN A 465 36.53 -10.69 13.47
CA ASN A 465 36.73 -10.96 14.89
C ASN A 465 36.56 -12.44 15.31
N LEU A 466 36.18 -13.32 14.38
CA LEU A 466 36.10 -14.76 14.64
C LEU A 466 37.49 -15.42 14.69
N SER A 467 37.61 -16.49 15.48
CA SER A 467 38.80 -17.34 15.49
C SER A 467 38.97 -18.08 14.15
N ASP A 468 40.20 -18.47 13.84
CA ASP A 468 40.51 -19.16 12.57
C ASP A 468 39.78 -20.50 12.40
N SER A 469 39.44 -21.19 13.51
CA SER A 469 38.63 -22.41 13.44
C SER A 469 37.17 -22.11 13.08
N MET A 470 36.59 -21.03 13.62
CA MET A 470 35.21 -20.62 13.32
C MET A 470 35.08 -20.05 11.90
N LYS A 471 36.08 -19.33 11.41
CA LYS A 471 36.11 -18.84 10.02
C LYS A 471 36.09 -20.01 9.04
N LYS A 472 36.90 -21.05 9.27
CA LYS A 472 36.93 -22.25 8.42
C LYS A 472 35.61 -23.01 8.42
N ASP A 473 34.96 -23.15 9.58
CA ASP A 473 33.65 -23.79 9.69
C ASP A 473 32.57 -23.05 8.89
N ILE A 474 32.52 -21.72 8.98
CA ILE A 474 31.58 -20.90 8.19
C ILE A 474 31.88 -21.00 6.69
N GLU A 475 33.15 -20.97 6.29
CA GLU A 475 33.54 -21.10 4.88
C GLU A 475 33.14 -22.47 4.30
N GLU A 476 33.32 -23.55 5.07
CA GLU A 476 32.95 -24.89 4.62
C GLU A 476 31.43 -25.04 4.48
N LYS A 477 30.66 -24.50 5.43
CA LYS A 477 29.19 -24.47 5.36
C LYS A 477 28.70 -23.61 4.18
N THR A 478 29.32 -22.46 3.96
CA THR A 478 29.03 -21.57 2.83
C THR A 478 29.30 -22.28 1.49
N TYR A 479 30.41 -23.02 1.39
CA TYR A 479 30.76 -23.78 0.18
C TYR A 479 29.74 -24.88 -0.11
N ARG A 480 29.36 -25.66 0.92
CA ARG A 480 28.36 -26.73 0.78
C ARG A 480 27.00 -26.18 0.33
N GLU A 481 26.57 -25.05 0.88
CA GLU A 481 25.32 -24.40 0.48
C GLU A 481 25.40 -23.86 -0.95
N TYR A 482 26.51 -23.23 -1.33
CA TYR A 482 26.76 -22.76 -2.70
C TYR A 482 26.71 -23.89 -3.74
N ILE A 483 27.35 -25.03 -3.47
CA ILE A 483 27.31 -26.19 -4.37
C ILE A 483 25.90 -26.79 -4.44
N LYS A 484 25.15 -26.81 -3.33
CA LYS A 484 23.75 -27.24 -3.30
C LYS A 484 22.85 -26.33 -4.15
N GLU A 485 23.08 -25.01 -4.11
CA GLU A 485 22.39 -24.04 -4.98
C GLU A 485 22.76 -24.23 -6.46
N CYS A 486 24.01 -24.62 -6.76
CA CYS A 486 24.46 -24.89 -8.13
C CYS A 486 24.01 -26.25 -8.70
N GLY A 487 23.62 -27.20 -7.85
CA GLY A 487 23.16 -28.54 -8.24
C GLY A 487 24.24 -29.50 -8.75
N GLN A 488 25.48 -29.05 -8.97
CA GLN A 488 26.62 -29.88 -9.37
C GLN A 488 27.97 -29.25 -8.99
N GLU A 489 28.96 -30.08 -8.64
CA GLU A 489 30.32 -29.64 -8.33
C GLU A 489 31.25 -29.87 -9.52
N THR A 490 31.64 -28.78 -10.21
CA THR A 490 32.61 -28.83 -11.31
C THR A 490 33.82 -27.92 -11.01
N LYS A 491 34.93 -28.12 -11.74
CA LYS A 491 36.13 -27.26 -11.61
C LYS A 491 35.83 -25.77 -11.83
N ILE A 492 34.82 -25.46 -12.64
CA ILE A 492 34.38 -24.08 -12.91
C ILE A 492 33.68 -23.49 -11.67
N GLN A 493 32.81 -24.25 -11.01
CA GLN A 493 32.14 -23.79 -9.77
C GLN A 493 33.11 -23.64 -8.59
N GLN A 494 34.12 -24.50 -8.51
CA GLN A 494 35.22 -24.36 -7.55
C GLN A 494 36.03 -23.07 -7.77
N MET A 495 36.29 -22.70 -9.03
CA MET A 495 36.97 -21.44 -9.35
C MET A 495 36.07 -20.23 -9.06
N ALA A 496 34.78 -20.31 -9.41
CA ALA A 496 33.81 -19.25 -9.14
C ALA A 496 33.62 -18.99 -7.64
N PHE A 497 33.53 -20.04 -6.82
CA PHE A 497 33.47 -19.91 -5.36
C PHE A 497 34.73 -19.24 -4.80
N LYS A 498 35.92 -19.64 -5.24
CA LYS A 498 37.17 -19.03 -4.77
C LYS A 498 37.25 -17.54 -5.11
N ALA A 499 36.76 -17.13 -6.28
CA ALA A 499 36.73 -15.74 -6.70
C ALA A 499 35.71 -14.91 -5.88
N ALA A 500 34.57 -15.50 -5.51
CA ALA A 500 33.48 -14.82 -4.79
C ALA A 500 33.42 -15.11 -3.28
N LYS A 501 34.47 -15.75 -2.71
CA LYS A 501 34.47 -16.38 -1.39
C LYS A 501 33.95 -15.47 -0.27
N ASN A 502 34.52 -14.26 -0.14
CA ASN A 502 34.16 -13.34 0.95
C ASN A 502 32.72 -12.84 0.83
N SER A 503 32.27 -12.52 -0.38
CA SER A 503 30.91 -12.06 -0.64
C SER A 503 29.87 -13.14 -0.29
N LEU A 504 30.14 -14.39 -0.69
CA LEU A 504 29.28 -15.53 -0.37
C LEU A 504 29.24 -15.81 1.14
N VAL A 505 30.37 -15.68 1.84
CA VAL A 505 30.45 -15.84 3.29
C VAL A 505 29.65 -14.75 4.02
N TYR A 506 29.73 -13.49 3.60
CA TYR A 506 28.93 -12.41 4.20
C TYR A 506 27.44 -12.58 3.93
N LYS A 507 27.08 -13.03 2.73
CA LYS A 507 25.70 -13.37 2.39
C LYS A 507 25.19 -14.53 3.25
N TYR A 508 26.01 -15.54 3.50
CA TYR A 508 25.67 -16.65 4.39
C TYR A 508 25.48 -16.20 5.85
N ILE A 509 26.35 -15.31 6.36
CA ILE A 509 26.24 -14.73 7.71
C ILE A 509 25.00 -13.85 7.85
N SER A 510 24.65 -13.11 6.80
CA SER A 510 23.43 -12.29 6.73
C SER A 510 22.18 -13.18 6.72
N LYS A 511 22.11 -14.14 5.79
CA LYS A 511 20.99 -15.09 5.60
C LYS A 511 20.68 -15.88 6.86
N ASN A 512 21.73 -16.28 7.60
CA ASN A 512 21.60 -17.06 8.82
C ASN A 512 21.62 -16.21 10.10
N ASN A 513 21.55 -14.86 9.99
CA ASN A 513 21.55 -13.92 11.12
C ASN A 513 22.67 -14.13 12.16
N LEU A 514 23.82 -14.68 11.76
CA LEU A 514 24.88 -15.11 12.69
C LEU A 514 25.54 -13.93 13.44
N HIS A 515 25.45 -12.73 12.87
CA HIS A 515 25.97 -11.49 13.44
C HIS A 515 25.07 -10.88 14.54
N LYS A 516 23.82 -11.34 14.68
CA LYS A 516 22.84 -10.81 15.67
C LYS A 516 22.79 -11.61 16.97
N ASN A 517 23.35 -12.83 16.99
CA ASN A 517 23.32 -13.71 18.17
C ASN A 517 24.52 -13.51 19.11
N LYS A 518 24.78 -12.26 19.50
CA LYS A 518 25.46 -11.97 20.77
C LYS A 518 24.83 -10.75 21.44
N ILE A 519 24.21 -11.04 22.58
CA ILE A 519 23.70 -10.19 23.67
C ILE A 519 22.17 -9.96 23.67
N ILE A 520 21.50 -10.81 24.47
CA ILE A 520 20.44 -10.55 25.46
C ILE A 520 19.08 -9.94 25.00
N GLU A 521 18.03 -10.71 25.36
CA GLU A 521 16.63 -10.36 25.65
C GLU A 521 15.60 -10.06 24.54
N GLU A 522 14.41 -10.61 24.81
CA GLU A 522 13.09 -10.39 24.22
C GLU A 522 12.75 -11.03 22.86
N VAL A 523 12.19 -12.23 22.99
CA VAL A 523 11.21 -12.82 22.09
C VAL A 523 9.99 -11.90 21.98
N GLN A 524 9.63 -11.45 20.77
CA GLN A 524 8.23 -11.19 20.44
C GLN A 524 7.70 -12.32 19.56
N VAL A 525 6.76 -13.04 20.16
CA VAL A 525 5.96 -14.12 19.60
C VAL A 525 4.98 -13.54 18.58
N TYR A 526 4.84 -14.19 17.43
CA TYR A 526 3.58 -14.19 16.68
C TYR A 526 2.91 -15.54 16.90
N GLU A 527 1.77 -15.51 17.59
CA GLU A 527 0.88 -16.66 17.78
C GLU A 527 0.12 -16.96 16.48
N THR A 528 0.02 -18.24 16.14
CA THR A 528 -1.12 -18.79 15.38
C THR A 528 -1.74 -19.92 16.19
N ASN A 529 -2.95 -19.69 16.65
CA ASN A 529 -3.81 -20.63 17.36
C ASN A 529 -4.31 -21.74 16.43
N THR A 530 -4.05 -23.00 16.79
CA THR A 530 -4.95 -24.13 16.49
C THR A 530 -4.98 -25.06 17.69
N LYS A 531 -6.16 -25.24 18.27
CA LYS A 531 -6.44 -26.05 19.47
C LYS A 531 -6.05 -27.51 19.26
N VAL A 532 -5.09 -28.00 20.06
CA VAL A 532 -4.84 -29.44 20.30
C VAL A 532 -4.38 -29.58 21.75
N ASP A 533 -5.18 -30.30 22.55
CA ASP A 533 -4.90 -30.89 23.88
C ASP A 533 -3.75 -30.23 24.69
N ASP A 534 -4.09 -29.24 25.50
CA ASP A 534 -3.20 -28.24 26.13
C ASP A 534 -2.14 -28.78 27.12
N ASN A 535 -1.99 -30.11 27.25
CA ASN A 535 -1.07 -30.69 28.25
C ASN A 535 -0.02 -31.65 27.69
N LEU A 536 0.02 -31.91 26.37
CA LEU A 536 1.01 -32.79 25.75
C LEU A 536 2.18 -32.02 25.13
N VAL A 537 3.41 -32.39 25.48
CA VAL A 537 4.63 -31.78 24.94
C VAL A 537 5.10 -32.57 23.72
N LEU A 538 4.84 -32.01 22.54
CA LEU A 538 5.10 -32.64 21.25
C LEU A 538 6.33 -32.09 20.52
N GLU A 539 6.82 -30.91 20.93
CA GLU A 539 7.93 -30.21 20.30
C GLU A 539 9.17 -30.17 21.20
N LEU A 540 10.35 -30.41 20.59
CA LEU A 540 11.61 -30.55 21.32
C LEU A 540 12.06 -29.20 21.91
N GLU A 541 11.72 -28.11 21.23
CA GLU A 541 11.99 -26.75 21.68
C GLU A 541 11.20 -26.44 22.95
N ILE A 542 9.91 -26.79 22.99
CA ILE A 542 9.05 -26.63 24.18
C ILE A 542 9.52 -27.51 25.34
N PHE A 543 9.87 -28.78 25.05
CA PHE A 543 10.40 -29.70 26.07
C PHE A 543 11.69 -29.19 26.71
N ASN A 544 12.63 -28.69 25.90
CA ASN A 544 13.87 -28.13 26.41
C ASN A 544 13.66 -26.80 27.14
N ASP A 545 12.74 -25.96 26.68
CA ASP A 545 12.45 -24.67 27.31
C ASP A 545 11.86 -24.85 28.72
N ILE A 546 10.92 -25.79 28.89
CA ILE A 546 10.35 -26.12 30.21
C ILE A 546 11.43 -26.63 31.16
N ILE A 547 12.27 -27.58 30.72
CA ILE A 547 13.36 -28.11 31.56
C ILE A 547 14.35 -27.01 31.96
N ASN A 548 14.72 -26.14 31.02
CA ASN A 548 15.69 -25.08 31.27
C ASN A 548 15.13 -24.04 32.25
N LYS A 549 13.90 -23.57 32.04
CA LYS A 549 13.24 -22.58 32.92
C LYS A 549 13.06 -23.13 34.34
N SER A 550 12.60 -24.37 34.46
CA SER A 550 12.44 -25.00 35.78
C SER A 550 13.77 -25.13 36.50
N ILE A 551 14.82 -25.63 35.84
CA ILE A 551 16.15 -25.76 36.47
C ILE A 551 16.76 -24.39 36.81
N GLU A 552 16.54 -23.35 35.99
CA GLU A 552 16.98 -22.00 36.33
C GLU A 552 16.30 -21.45 37.59
N MET A 553 15.01 -21.71 37.79
CA MET A 553 14.34 -21.34 39.05
C MET A 553 15.00 -22.00 40.27
N TYR A 554 15.37 -23.28 40.15
CA TYR A 554 16.04 -24.00 41.25
C TYR A 554 17.52 -23.67 41.39
N LYS A 555 18.18 -23.18 40.32
CA LYS A 555 19.60 -22.77 40.34
C LYS A 555 19.86 -21.72 41.43
N MET A 556 18.98 -20.74 41.56
CA MET A 556 19.12 -19.67 42.56
C MET A 556 18.80 -20.12 43.99
N ILE A 557 17.96 -21.16 44.15
CA ILE A 557 17.49 -21.64 45.46
C ILE A 557 18.45 -22.69 46.04
N LEU A 558 19.01 -23.55 45.19
CA LEU A 558 19.85 -24.70 45.58
C LEU A 558 21.34 -24.50 45.27
N ASP A 559 21.73 -23.31 44.82
CA ASP A 559 23.12 -22.90 44.51
C ASP A 559 23.86 -23.91 43.60
N LEU A 560 23.16 -24.38 42.57
CA LEU A 560 23.62 -25.47 41.70
C LEU A 560 24.74 -24.99 40.75
N THR A 561 25.85 -25.72 40.73
CA THR A 561 26.94 -25.48 39.77
C THR A 561 26.54 -25.89 38.35
N ASP A 562 27.17 -25.28 37.34
CA ASP A 562 26.86 -25.56 35.93
C ASP A 562 27.10 -27.03 35.53
N GLU A 563 28.05 -27.72 36.18
CA GLU A 563 28.27 -29.16 36.00
C GLU A 563 27.12 -30.00 36.55
N LYS A 564 26.60 -29.64 37.75
CA LYS A 564 25.46 -30.32 38.38
C LYS A 564 24.19 -30.14 37.55
N ILE A 565 24.00 -28.94 36.99
CA ILE A 565 22.89 -28.62 36.08
C ILE A 565 22.94 -29.49 34.82
N LEU A 566 24.13 -29.68 34.24
CA LEU A 566 24.30 -30.51 33.06
C LEU A 566 24.01 -31.99 33.35
N GLU A 567 24.40 -32.46 34.54
CA GLU A 567 24.10 -33.81 35.02
C GLU A 567 22.59 -34.04 35.19
N ILE A 568 21.90 -33.13 35.90
CA ILE A 568 20.44 -33.20 36.12
C ILE A 568 19.68 -33.16 34.78
N LYS A 569 20.08 -32.31 33.83
CA LYS A 569 19.48 -32.27 32.48
C LYS A 569 19.62 -33.60 31.75
N ARG A 570 20.79 -34.25 31.85
CA ARG A 570 21.01 -35.57 31.23
C ARG A 570 20.13 -36.65 31.85
N GLU A 571 19.92 -36.62 33.17
CA GLU A 571 19.06 -37.58 33.85
C GLU A 571 17.58 -37.39 33.47
N ILE A 572 17.09 -36.16 33.47
CA ILE A 572 15.71 -35.83 33.03
C ILE A 572 15.50 -36.25 31.57
N LEU A 573 16.46 -35.98 30.69
CA LEU A 573 16.42 -36.40 29.29
C LEU A 573 16.40 -37.92 29.12
N LYS A 574 17.15 -38.65 29.95
CA LYS A 574 17.19 -40.12 29.91
C LYS A 574 15.87 -40.74 30.34
N GLU A 575 15.19 -40.11 31.30
CA GLU A 575 13.93 -40.61 31.87
C GLU A 575 12.71 -40.24 31.01
N LEU A 576 12.63 -38.98 30.57
CA LEU A 576 11.48 -38.46 29.83
C LEU A 576 11.64 -38.55 28.31
N GLY A 577 12.86 -38.69 27.79
CA GLY A 577 13.13 -38.71 26.35
C GLY A 577 12.38 -39.81 25.60
N THR A 578 12.23 -40.99 26.21
CA THR A 578 11.46 -42.09 25.61
C THR A 578 9.96 -41.78 25.51
N LYS A 579 9.38 -41.13 26.52
CA LYS A 579 7.97 -40.70 26.51
C LYS A 579 7.73 -39.53 25.56
N PHE A 580 8.71 -38.62 25.44
CA PHE A 580 8.71 -37.53 24.47
C PHE A 580 8.71 -38.05 23.02
N ILE A 581 9.60 -38.99 22.68
CA ILE A 581 9.66 -39.61 21.34
C ILE A 581 8.33 -40.32 21.00
N LEU A 582 7.67 -40.92 21.99
CA LEU A 582 6.38 -41.59 21.82
C LEU A 582 5.17 -40.63 21.83
N LYS A 583 5.38 -39.30 21.93
CA LYS A 583 4.34 -38.25 21.92
C LYS A 583 3.27 -38.42 23.01
N LYS A 584 3.67 -38.90 24.19
CA LYS A 584 2.78 -39.14 25.34
C LYS A 584 3.15 -38.34 26.59
N LEU A 585 4.16 -37.47 26.48
CA LEU A 585 4.72 -36.77 27.61
C LEU A 585 3.87 -35.54 27.94
N THR A 586 3.46 -35.40 29.20
CA THR A 586 2.71 -34.23 29.66
C THR A 586 3.56 -33.24 30.46
N ILE A 587 3.09 -32.00 30.58
CA ILE A 587 3.75 -30.94 31.36
C ILE A 587 3.84 -31.33 32.85
N ASP A 588 2.79 -31.95 33.38
CA ASP A 588 2.74 -32.37 34.79
C ASP A 588 3.78 -33.44 35.10
N GLU A 589 3.96 -34.42 34.22
CA GLU A 589 5.00 -35.45 34.36
C GLU A 589 6.42 -34.84 34.31
N ILE A 590 6.64 -33.84 33.44
CA ILE A 590 7.93 -33.14 33.35
C ILE A 590 8.23 -32.42 34.68
N ASN A 591 7.25 -31.69 35.22
CA ASN A 591 7.43 -30.95 36.47
C ASN A 591 7.64 -31.86 37.67
N GLU A 592 6.94 -33.00 37.73
CA GLU A 592 7.09 -33.98 38.80
C GLU A 592 8.49 -34.62 38.79
N THR A 593 8.97 -35.06 37.61
CA THR A 593 10.33 -35.62 37.47
C THR A 593 11.41 -34.58 37.79
N ILE A 594 11.23 -33.33 37.37
CA ILE A 594 12.17 -32.25 37.71
C ILE A 594 12.21 -32.02 39.22
N ALA A 595 11.05 -31.96 39.88
CA ALA A 595 10.97 -31.80 41.32
C ALA A 595 11.56 -32.98 42.10
N GLU A 596 11.48 -34.21 41.58
CA GLU A 596 12.09 -35.39 42.18
C GLU A 596 13.62 -35.38 42.06
N LYS A 597 14.18 -34.97 40.91
CA LYS A 597 15.63 -34.91 40.69
C LYS A 597 16.32 -33.71 41.37
N LEU A 598 15.54 -32.74 41.81
CA LEU A 598 16.02 -31.51 42.46
C LEU A 598 15.77 -31.48 43.98
N LYS A 599 15.19 -32.54 44.55
CA LYS A 599 15.27 -32.84 45.99
C LYS A 599 16.59 -33.50 46.32
#